data_AF-A0A7R9WC17-F1
#
_entry.id   AF-A0A7R9WC17-F1
#
_cell.length_a   1.000
_cell.length_b   1.000
_cell.length_c   1.000
_cell.angle_alpha   90.00
_cell.angle_beta   90.00
_cell.angle_gamma   90.00
#
_symmetry.space_group_name_H-M   'P 1'
#
loop_
_entity.id
_entity.type
_entity.pdbx_description
1 polymer ?
#
loop_
_entity_poly.entity_id
_entity_poly.type
_entity_poly.pdbx_seq_one_letter_code
_entity_poly.pdbx_strand_id
1 'polypeptide(L)'
;MGDKASTEFLTAFMADMQEHVDDVLDIKQMTVAACVKNKPLVNKIFKECGDKEFDFIRRSGFYFGFLFGCLQMVIWFFYNGSWILPVFGFLVGWTTNWLALKVIFRPLEPKKFCCFTIHGIFLKRQMEVSETFARVNCVEILHTKAIWDAILTGPLSRNFFAMLRAHTIVFTENMVGGLKPVAIAAMGAQEFARMKEDIATKIAQKLPTIIDQSYEYMTEALDMENTIRQKMQDLSYSEFEGVLHPAFEEDEIILIFVGGVLGALVGVIQLFALFGTGSSNCGA
;
A
#
# COMPACT_ATOMS: atom_id res chain seq x y z
N MET A 1 31.07 34.53 -3.60
CA MET A 1 31.51 33.38 -4.41
C MET A 1 31.14 32.04 -3.78
N GLY A 2 31.32 31.85 -2.45
CA GLY A 2 30.97 30.58 -1.79
C GLY A 2 29.51 30.12 -1.94
N ASP A 3 28.55 31.04 -1.82
CA ASP A 3 27.12 30.69 -1.84
C ASP A 3 26.62 30.16 -3.20
N LYS A 4 27.12 30.73 -4.31
CA LYS A 4 26.84 30.24 -5.67
C LYS A 4 27.43 28.85 -5.92
N ALA A 5 28.68 28.64 -5.51
CA ALA A 5 29.35 27.35 -5.70
C ALA A 5 28.69 26.23 -4.88
N SER A 6 28.26 26.52 -3.65
CA SER A 6 27.52 25.57 -2.81
C SER A 6 26.16 25.21 -3.41
N THR A 7 25.43 26.21 -3.94
CA THR A 7 24.14 25.98 -4.59
C THR A 7 24.31 25.14 -5.86
N GLU A 8 25.30 25.47 -6.69
CA GLU A 8 25.60 24.73 -7.93
C GLU A 8 26.00 23.27 -7.64
N PHE A 9 26.80 23.03 -6.61
CA PHE A 9 27.10 21.68 -6.12
C PHE A 9 25.85 20.93 -5.70
N LEU A 10 25.00 21.53 -4.86
CA LEU A 10 23.77 20.88 -4.39
C LEU A 10 22.83 20.58 -5.55
N THR A 11 22.65 21.50 -6.49
CA THR A 11 21.79 21.28 -7.66
C THR A 11 22.33 20.19 -8.56
N ALA A 12 23.64 20.17 -8.85
CA ALA A 12 24.26 19.14 -9.66
C ALA A 12 24.18 17.76 -9.00
N PHE A 13 24.47 17.68 -7.70
CA PHE A 13 24.38 16.45 -6.93
C PHE A 13 22.94 15.93 -6.87
N MET A 14 21.96 16.79 -6.62
CA MET A 14 20.55 16.40 -6.59
C MET A 14 20.03 15.98 -7.97
N ALA A 15 20.47 16.63 -9.05
CA ALA A 15 20.11 16.22 -10.41
C ALA A 15 20.67 14.83 -10.74
N ASP A 16 21.93 14.57 -10.38
CA ASP A 16 22.58 13.27 -10.58
C ASP A 16 21.89 12.18 -9.74
N MET A 17 21.51 12.48 -8.50
CA MET A 17 20.70 11.57 -7.67
C MET A 17 19.32 11.28 -8.27
N GLN A 18 18.69 12.25 -8.92
CA GLN A 18 17.38 12.07 -9.56
C GLN A 18 17.49 11.23 -10.84
N GLU A 19 18.53 11.44 -11.64
CA GLU A 19 18.80 10.68 -12.86
C GLU A 19 19.16 9.22 -12.55
N HIS A 20 19.87 9.00 -11.44
CA HIS A 20 20.37 7.70 -11.00
C HIS A 20 19.70 7.19 -9.71
N VAL A 21 18.41 7.46 -9.53
CA VAL A 21 17.70 7.08 -8.28
C VAL A 21 17.72 5.57 -8.03
N ASP A 22 17.59 4.77 -9.10
CA ASP A 22 17.59 3.29 -9.02
C ASP A 22 18.95 2.71 -8.60
N ASP A 23 20.04 3.45 -8.82
CA ASP A 23 21.40 3.05 -8.43
C ASP A 23 21.69 3.33 -6.96
N VAL A 24 20.87 4.16 -6.32
CA VAL A 24 21.05 4.68 -4.97
C VAL A 24 19.98 4.17 -4.00
N LEU A 25 18.75 3.93 -4.48
CA LEU A 25 17.59 3.56 -3.67
C LEU A 25 16.81 2.41 -4.30
N ASP A 26 16.78 1.26 -3.61
CA ASP A 26 15.88 0.15 -3.96
C ASP A 26 14.57 0.26 -3.16
N ILE A 27 13.58 0.94 -3.75
CA ILE A 27 12.24 1.13 -3.15
C ILE A 27 11.54 -0.22 -2.93
N LYS A 28 11.74 -1.18 -3.85
CA LYS A 28 11.08 -2.48 -3.79
C LYS A 28 11.56 -3.28 -2.59
N GLN A 29 12.87 -3.37 -2.40
CA GLN A 29 13.46 -4.06 -1.26
C GLN A 29 13.09 -3.37 0.05
N MET A 30 13.12 -2.03 0.10
CA MET A 30 12.72 -1.26 1.28
C MET A 30 11.26 -1.57 1.69
N THR A 31 10.35 -1.54 0.71
CA THR A 31 8.93 -1.82 0.91
C THR A 31 8.70 -3.26 1.38
N VAL A 32 9.35 -4.24 0.72
CA VAL A 32 9.26 -5.65 1.10
C VAL A 32 9.80 -5.87 2.51
N ALA A 33 10.95 -5.29 2.85
CA ALA A 33 11.55 -5.40 4.17
C ALA A 33 10.64 -4.82 5.26
N ALA A 34 10.01 -3.66 5.01
CA ALA A 34 9.05 -3.04 5.92
C ALA A 34 7.82 -3.93 6.16
N CYS A 35 7.22 -4.46 5.09
CA CYS A 35 6.05 -5.34 5.17
C CYS A 35 6.36 -6.69 5.85
N VAL A 36 7.53 -7.28 5.59
CA VAL A 36 7.95 -8.55 6.21
C VAL A 36 8.27 -8.36 7.69
N LYS A 37 8.92 -7.26 8.05
CA LYS A 37 9.25 -6.92 9.45
C LYS A 37 7.98 -6.70 10.27
N ASN A 38 6.99 -6.01 9.68
CA ASN A 38 5.75 -5.65 10.37
C ASN A 38 4.52 -6.19 9.63
N LYS A 39 4.26 -7.50 9.71
CA LYS A 39 3.03 -8.09 9.15
C LYS A 39 1.72 -7.41 9.58
N PRO A 40 1.55 -6.96 10.85
CA PRO A 40 0.35 -6.24 11.25
C PRO A 40 0.12 -4.93 10.49
N LEU A 41 1.17 -4.35 9.91
CA LEU A 41 1.10 -3.13 9.12
C LEU A 41 0.30 -3.31 7.84
N VAL A 42 0.53 -4.43 7.16
CA VAL A 42 -0.21 -4.78 5.94
C VAL A 42 -1.70 -4.89 6.25
N ASN A 43 -2.03 -5.56 7.36
CA ASN A 43 -3.42 -5.66 7.83
C ASN A 43 -4.03 -4.30 8.17
N LYS A 44 -3.24 -3.36 8.70
CA LYS A 44 -3.69 -2.00 9.02
C LYS A 44 -4.00 -1.21 7.75
N ILE A 45 -3.08 -1.20 6.78
CA ILE A 45 -3.27 -0.56 5.47
C ILE A 45 -4.56 -1.07 4.83
N PHE A 46 -4.73 -2.39 4.81
CA PHE A 46 -5.90 -3.04 4.25
C PHE A 46 -7.21 -2.67 4.96
N LYS A 47 -7.23 -2.74 6.30
CA LYS A 47 -8.41 -2.38 7.09
C LYS A 47 -8.80 -0.92 6.92
N GLU A 48 -7.84 0.00 6.95
CA GLU A 48 -8.13 1.43 6.77
C GLU A 48 -8.62 1.74 5.35
N CYS A 49 -8.04 1.11 4.31
CA CYS A 49 -8.48 1.32 2.93
C CYS A 49 -9.87 0.72 2.65
N GLY A 50 -10.20 -0.44 3.25
CA GLY A 50 -11.42 -1.19 2.99
C GLY A 50 -12.55 -1.05 4.02
N ASP A 51 -12.40 -0.18 5.03
CA ASP A 51 -13.34 -0.09 6.17
C ASP A 51 -14.81 0.06 5.74
N LYS A 52 -15.07 0.98 4.81
CA LYS A 52 -16.44 1.20 4.30
C LYS A 52 -16.98 0.03 3.47
N GLU A 53 -16.10 -0.70 2.78
CA GLU A 53 -16.48 -1.90 2.03
C GLU A 53 -16.84 -3.04 2.96
N PHE A 54 -16.11 -3.22 4.07
CA PHE A 54 -16.49 -4.20 5.09
C PHE A 54 -17.85 -3.88 5.71
N ASP A 55 -18.13 -2.60 5.98
CA ASP A 55 -19.44 -2.15 6.45
C ASP A 55 -20.55 -2.38 5.42
N PHE A 56 -20.23 -2.27 4.12
CA PHE A 56 -21.16 -2.61 3.06
C PHE A 56 -21.41 -4.12 2.98
N ILE A 57 -20.36 -4.97 3.07
CA ILE A 57 -20.50 -6.43 3.12
C ILE A 57 -21.40 -6.83 4.28
N ARG A 58 -21.19 -6.24 5.46
CA ARG A 58 -21.98 -6.53 6.65
C ARG A 58 -23.46 -6.16 6.47
N ARG A 59 -23.75 -4.97 5.92
CA ARG A 59 -25.13 -4.51 5.71
C ARG A 59 -25.82 -5.26 4.57
N SER A 60 -25.15 -5.44 3.44
CA SER A 60 -25.68 -6.16 2.29
C SER A 60 -25.93 -7.64 2.61
N GLY A 61 -25.07 -8.26 3.43
CA GLY A 61 -25.25 -9.62 3.93
C GLY A 61 -26.59 -9.81 4.65
N PHE A 62 -27.05 -8.81 5.41
CA PHE A 62 -28.37 -8.87 6.05
C PHE A 62 -29.51 -8.86 5.02
N TYR A 63 -29.47 -7.95 4.03
CA TYR A 63 -30.52 -7.85 3.00
C TYR A 63 -30.56 -9.09 2.09
N PHE A 64 -29.40 -9.57 1.63
CA PHE A 64 -29.32 -10.77 0.81
C PHE A 64 -29.70 -12.01 1.62
N GLY A 65 -29.22 -12.15 2.86
CA GLY A 65 -29.60 -13.24 3.75
C GLY A 65 -31.11 -13.28 4.00
N PHE A 66 -31.74 -12.12 4.18
CA PHE A 66 -33.20 -12.02 4.31
C PHE A 66 -33.91 -12.43 3.01
N LEU A 67 -33.49 -11.90 1.86
CA LEU A 67 -34.07 -12.20 0.55
C LEU A 67 -33.98 -13.71 0.23
N PHE A 68 -32.80 -14.30 0.39
CA PHE A 68 -32.60 -15.73 0.16
C PHE A 68 -33.28 -16.59 1.23
N GLY A 69 -33.41 -16.11 2.47
CA GLY A 69 -34.21 -16.76 3.51
C GLY A 69 -35.70 -16.82 3.16
N CYS A 70 -36.26 -15.76 2.58
CA CYS A 70 -37.63 -15.78 2.05
C CYS A 70 -37.77 -16.78 0.90
N LEU A 71 -36.81 -16.83 -0.03
CA LEU A 71 -36.79 -17.84 -1.10
C LEU A 71 -36.70 -19.26 -0.54
N GLN A 72 -35.86 -19.49 0.47
CA GLN A 72 -35.77 -20.76 1.18
C GLN A 72 -37.11 -21.19 1.78
N MET A 73 -37.84 -20.25 2.41
CA MET A 73 -39.15 -20.50 3.01
C MET A 73 -40.17 -20.93 1.95
N VAL A 74 -40.20 -20.26 0.79
CA VAL A 74 -41.10 -20.63 -0.33
C VAL A 74 -40.75 -22.01 -0.87
N ILE A 75 -39.47 -22.34 -1.03
CA ILE A 75 -39.03 -23.65 -1.53
C ILE A 75 -39.39 -24.77 -0.54
N TRP A 76 -39.19 -24.54 0.76
CA TRP A 76 -39.55 -25.50 1.81
C TRP A 76 -41.06 -25.79 1.83
N PHE A 77 -41.90 -24.78 1.54
CA PHE A 77 -43.35 -24.97 1.41
C PHE A 77 -43.73 -26.01 0.33
N PHE A 78 -42.96 -26.10 -0.76
CA PHE A 78 -43.20 -27.07 -1.84
C PHE A 78 -42.47 -28.41 -1.65
N TYR A 79 -41.29 -28.42 -1.02
CA TYR A 79 -40.45 -29.61 -0.82
C TYR A 79 -40.01 -29.79 0.64
N ASN A 80 -40.66 -30.72 1.34
CA ASN A 80 -40.42 -31.04 2.76
C ASN A 80 -39.27 -32.05 2.98
N GLY A 81 -38.05 -31.72 2.54
CA GLY A 81 -36.85 -32.52 2.82
C GLY A 81 -36.08 -31.98 4.03
N SER A 82 -35.85 -32.78 5.08
CA SER A 82 -35.08 -32.32 6.27
C SER A 82 -33.63 -31.95 5.93
N TRP A 83 -33.03 -32.63 4.95
CA TRP A 83 -31.68 -32.32 4.44
C TRP A 83 -31.61 -31.03 3.61
N ILE A 84 -32.76 -30.47 3.21
CA ILE A 84 -32.81 -29.28 2.37
C ILE A 84 -32.40 -28.04 3.15
N LEU A 85 -32.69 -27.96 4.46
CA LEU A 85 -32.39 -26.79 5.28
C LEU A 85 -30.88 -26.55 5.45
N PRO A 86 -30.04 -27.54 5.84
CA PRO A 86 -28.60 -27.34 5.95
C PRO A 86 -27.90 -27.13 4.60
N VAL A 87 -28.32 -27.87 3.56
CA VAL A 87 -27.71 -27.78 2.22
C VAL A 87 -28.06 -26.46 1.56
N PHE A 88 -29.32 -26.01 1.67
CA PHE A 88 -29.74 -24.72 1.16
C PHE A 88 -29.13 -23.57 1.97
N GLY A 89 -29.01 -23.71 3.30
CA GLY A 89 -28.29 -22.76 4.14
C GLY A 89 -26.83 -22.60 3.72
N PHE A 90 -26.13 -23.70 3.44
CA PHE A 90 -24.77 -23.65 2.87
C PHE A 90 -24.73 -22.94 1.52
N LEU A 91 -25.62 -23.33 0.60
CA LEU A 91 -25.67 -22.78 -0.75
C LEU A 91 -25.95 -21.28 -0.72
N VAL A 92 -26.93 -20.84 0.07
CA VAL A 92 -27.27 -19.44 0.25
C VAL A 92 -26.12 -18.65 0.84
N GLY A 93 -25.49 -19.15 1.91
CA GLY A 93 -24.34 -18.50 2.55
C GLY A 93 -23.16 -18.35 1.57
N TRP A 94 -22.87 -19.41 0.82
CA TRP A 94 -21.87 -19.41 -0.24
C TRP A 94 -22.20 -18.39 -1.34
N THR A 95 -23.41 -18.45 -1.91
CA THR A 95 -23.81 -17.56 -3.01
C THR A 95 -23.91 -16.11 -2.59
N THR A 96 -24.32 -15.82 -1.35
CA THR A 96 -24.44 -14.46 -0.83
C THR A 96 -23.07 -13.82 -0.69
N ASN A 97 -22.11 -14.52 -0.08
CA ASN A 97 -20.75 -13.98 0.08
C ASN A 97 -20.03 -13.86 -1.28
N TRP A 98 -20.20 -14.84 -2.17
CA TRP A 98 -19.68 -14.75 -3.53
C TRP A 98 -20.26 -13.56 -4.30
N LEU A 99 -21.58 -13.33 -4.20
CA LEU A 99 -22.24 -12.21 -4.85
C LEU A 99 -21.80 -10.87 -4.25
N ALA A 100 -21.69 -10.77 -2.93
CA ALA A 100 -21.25 -9.56 -2.24
C ALA A 100 -19.86 -9.12 -2.70
N LEU A 101 -18.89 -10.05 -2.71
CA LEU A 101 -17.54 -9.79 -3.22
C LEU A 101 -17.57 -9.37 -4.70
N LYS A 102 -18.34 -10.08 -5.52
CA LYS A 102 -18.46 -9.75 -6.94
C LYS A 102 -19.02 -8.35 -7.17
N VAL A 103 -19.97 -7.89 -6.37
CA VAL A 103 -20.54 -6.52 -6.46
C VAL A 103 -19.55 -5.45 -6.04
N ILE A 104 -18.60 -5.77 -5.15
CA ILE A 104 -17.60 -4.82 -4.66
C ILE A 104 -16.54 -4.53 -5.72
N PHE A 105 -16.02 -5.57 -6.38
CA PHE A 105 -14.94 -5.44 -7.36
C PHE A 105 -15.42 -5.36 -8.82
N ARG A 106 -16.63 -5.85 -9.15
CA ARG A 106 -17.15 -5.86 -10.53
C ARG A 106 -18.48 -5.09 -10.65
N PRO A 107 -18.72 -4.41 -11.79
CA PRO A 107 -17.89 -4.34 -13.00
C PRO A 107 -16.73 -3.33 -12.88
N LEU A 108 -15.61 -3.68 -13.52
CA LEU A 108 -14.37 -2.90 -13.60
C LEU A 108 -14.57 -1.52 -14.21
N GLU A 109 -15.28 -1.47 -15.33
CA GLU A 109 -15.63 -0.22 -16.00
C GLU A 109 -17.08 0.14 -15.69
N PRO A 110 -17.39 1.43 -15.53
CA PRO A 110 -18.75 1.88 -15.26
C PRO A 110 -19.65 1.56 -16.45
N LYS A 111 -20.58 0.61 -16.29
CA LYS A 111 -21.57 0.27 -17.30
C LYS A 111 -22.82 1.09 -17.08
N LYS A 112 -23.14 1.95 -18.04
CA LYS A 112 -24.39 2.74 -18.05
C LYS A 112 -25.51 1.87 -18.59
N PHE A 113 -26.47 1.53 -17.74
CA PHE A 113 -27.71 0.87 -18.14
C PHE A 113 -28.87 1.86 -18.01
N CYS A 114 -29.27 2.45 -19.14
CA CYS A 114 -30.34 3.45 -19.27
C CYS A 114 -30.19 4.69 -18.36
N CYS A 115 -30.53 4.58 -17.07
CA CYS A 115 -30.44 5.65 -16.06
C CYS A 115 -29.55 5.31 -14.86
N PHE A 116 -29.07 4.07 -14.74
CA PHE A 116 -28.24 3.61 -13.62
C PHE A 116 -26.83 3.29 -14.10
N THR A 117 -25.82 3.76 -13.37
CA THR A 117 -24.41 3.40 -13.63
C THR A 117 -24.03 2.32 -12.64
N ILE A 118 -23.83 1.10 -13.14
CA ILE A 118 -23.37 -0.04 -12.34
C ILE A 118 -21.85 -0.07 -12.43
N HIS A 119 -21.21 -0.01 -11.27
CA HIS A 119 -19.76 -0.01 -11.13
C HIS A 119 -19.40 -0.66 -9.79
N GLY A 120 -18.25 -1.33 -9.73
CA GLY A 120 -17.74 -1.89 -8.47
C GLY A 120 -17.72 -0.80 -7.39
N ILE A 121 -18.27 -1.09 -6.22
CA ILE A 121 -18.41 -0.09 -5.14
C ILE A 121 -17.03 0.42 -4.70
N PHE A 122 -16.04 -0.47 -4.67
CA PHE A 122 -14.67 -0.13 -4.32
C PHE A 122 -14.02 0.77 -5.37
N LEU A 123 -14.14 0.41 -6.65
CA LEU A 123 -13.61 1.19 -7.77
C LEU A 123 -14.27 2.56 -7.89
N LYS A 124 -15.56 2.67 -7.53
CA LYS A 124 -16.29 3.94 -7.48
C LYS A 124 -15.66 4.92 -6.47
N ARG A 125 -15.03 4.40 -5.42
CA ARG A 125 -14.36 5.15 -4.35
C ARG A 125 -12.86 5.30 -4.56
N GLN A 126 -12.34 5.03 -5.77
CA GLN A 126 -10.91 5.16 -6.10
C GLN A 126 -10.28 6.41 -5.49
N MET A 127 -10.87 7.60 -5.67
CA MET A 127 -10.32 8.86 -5.14
C MET A 127 -10.08 8.84 -3.61
N GLU A 128 -11.05 8.32 -2.86
CA GLU A 128 -11.03 8.28 -1.39
C GLU A 128 -10.09 7.18 -0.87
N VAL A 129 -10.09 6.03 -1.56
CA VAL A 129 -9.19 4.91 -1.22
C VAL A 129 -7.74 5.27 -1.55
N SER A 130 -7.48 5.97 -2.66
CA SER A 130 -6.14 6.46 -3.02
C SER A 130 -5.60 7.44 -1.99
N GLU A 131 -6.43 8.33 -1.44
CA GLU A 131 -6.05 9.25 -0.37
C GLU A 131 -5.67 8.49 0.91
N THR A 132 -6.54 7.56 1.33
CA THR A 132 -6.30 6.74 2.51
C THR A 132 -5.05 5.88 2.34
N PHE A 133 -4.88 5.25 1.18
CA PHE A 133 -3.73 4.42 0.87
C PHE A 133 -2.44 5.24 0.89
N ALA A 134 -2.41 6.40 0.23
CA ALA A 134 -1.23 7.26 0.19
C ALA A 134 -0.82 7.70 1.60
N ARG A 135 -1.77 8.19 2.41
CA ARG A 135 -1.53 8.59 3.80
C ARG A 135 -0.95 7.45 4.63
N VAL A 136 -1.60 6.28 4.64
CA VAL A 136 -1.13 5.15 5.47
C VAL A 136 0.21 4.62 4.97
N ASN A 137 0.40 4.52 3.65
CA ASN A 137 1.65 4.04 3.06
C ASN A 137 2.83 4.99 3.33
N CYS A 138 2.62 6.30 3.23
CA CYS A 138 3.63 7.32 3.54
C CYS A 138 3.98 7.37 5.02
N VAL A 139 3.02 7.18 5.92
CA VAL A 139 3.31 7.17 7.37
C VAL A 139 4.09 5.91 7.77
N GLU A 140 3.76 4.77 7.17
CA GLU A 140 4.18 3.47 7.71
C GLU A 140 5.34 2.82 6.94
N ILE A 141 5.46 3.08 5.63
CA ILE A 141 6.41 2.41 4.74
C ILE A 141 7.34 3.42 4.06
N LEU A 142 6.78 4.37 3.33
CA LEU A 142 7.52 5.32 2.48
C LEU A 142 7.69 6.69 3.13
N HIS A 143 7.99 6.73 4.44
CA HIS A 143 8.28 7.99 5.13
C HIS A 143 9.72 8.44 4.87
N THR A 144 9.96 9.75 4.91
CA THR A 144 11.24 10.41 4.63
C THR A 144 12.43 9.75 5.34
N LYS A 145 12.26 9.41 6.63
CA LYS A 145 13.31 8.76 7.41
C LYS A 145 13.67 7.37 6.86
N ALA A 146 12.68 6.54 6.52
CA ALA A 146 12.94 5.22 5.94
C ALA A 146 13.68 5.31 4.60
N ILE A 147 13.33 6.31 3.77
CA ILE A 147 14.01 6.56 2.49
C ILE A 147 15.48 6.90 2.72
N TRP A 148 15.78 7.87 3.60
CA TRP A 148 17.16 8.25 3.88
C TRP A 148 17.95 7.16 4.60
N ASP A 149 17.33 6.42 5.51
CA ASP A 149 17.95 5.25 6.15
C ASP A 149 18.31 4.20 5.08
N ALA A 150 17.43 3.96 4.09
CA ALA A 150 17.71 3.05 2.99
C ALA A 150 18.83 3.55 2.07
N ILE A 151 18.90 4.85 1.78
CA ILE A 151 20.01 5.46 0.99
C ILE A 151 21.34 5.34 1.75
N LEU A 152 21.36 5.62 3.05
CA LEU A 152 22.59 5.69 3.84
C LEU A 152 23.11 4.34 4.30
N THR A 153 22.22 3.39 4.59
CA THR A 153 22.59 2.09 5.20
C THR A 153 22.20 0.87 4.38
N GLY A 154 21.40 1.06 3.32
CA GLY A 154 20.96 -0.02 2.45
C GLY A 154 22.09 -0.62 1.60
N PRO A 155 21.79 -1.65 0.80
CA PRO A 155 22.79 -2.34 -0.01
C PRO A 155 23.44 -1.45 -1.07
N LEU A 156 22.73 -0.41 -1.52
CA LEU A 156 23.18 0.56 -2.52
C LEU A 156 23.87 1.79 -1.90
N SER A 157 24.01 1.86 -0.58
CA SER A 157 24.68 2.98 0.12
C SER A 157 26.09 3.26 -0.40
N ARG A 158 26.80 2.22 -0.85
CA ARG A 158 28.13 2.38 -1.46
C ARG A 158 28.10 3.27 -2.71
N ASN A 159 27.07 3.14 -3.55
CA ASN A 159 26.92 3.94 -4.76
C ASN A 159 26.63 5.39 -4.41
N PHE A 160 25.75 5.62 -3.43
CA PHE A 160 25.47 6.94 -2.88
C PHE A 160 26.74 7.64 -2.37
N PHE A 161 27.52 6.97 -1.52
CA PHE A 161 28.76 7.56 -0.99
C PHE A 161 29.84 7.74 -2.06
N ALA A 162 29.86 6.90 -3.11
CA ALA A 162 30.75 7.09 -4.25
C ALA A 162 30.37 8.33 -5.07
N MET A 163 29.07 8.54 -5.33
CA MET A 163 28.54 9.74 -5.99
C MET A 163 28.84 10.99 -5.15
N LEU A 164 28.53 10.97 -3.85
CA LEU A 164 28.82 12.06 -2.92
C LEU A 164 30.32 12.41 -2.90
N ARG A 165 31.19 11.40 -2.88
CA ARG A 165 32.65 11.58 -2.94
C ARG A 165 33.05 12.26 -4.25
N ALA A 166 32.58 11.78 -5.39
CA ALA A 166 32.92 12.33 -6.71
C ALA A 166 32.55 13.82 -6.79
N HIS A 167 31.31 14.17 -6.42
CA HIS A 167 30.85 15.56 -6.39
C HIS A 167 31.64 16.41 -5.38
N THR A 168 31.98 15.87 -4.20
CA THR A 168 32.75 16.60 -3.18
C THR A 168 34.16 16.92 -3.68
N ILE A 169 34.81 15.99 -4.39
CA ILE A 169 36.14 16.20 -4.97
C ILE A 169 36.08 17.34 -5.99
N VAL A 170 35.09 17.32 -6.90
CA VAL A 170 34.90 18.37 -7.91
C VAL A 170 34.61 19.72 -7.25
N PHE A 171 33.73 19.76 -6.25
CA PHE A 171 33.43 20.98 -5.49
C PHE A 171 34.67 21.57 -4.81
N THR A 172 35.47 20.71 -4.15
CA THR A 172 36.71 21.13 -3.50
C THR A 172 37.71 21.70 -4.52
N GLU A 173 37.83 21.08 -5.69
CA GLU A 173 38.68 21.62 -6.77
C GLU A 173 38.19 22.96 -7.29
N ASN A 174 36.87 23.11 -7.49
CA ASN A 174 36.27 24.36 -7.97
C ASN A 174 36.40 25.49 -6.94
N MET A 175 36.34 25.20 -5.64
CA MET A 175 36.60 26.17 -4.58
C MET A 175 38.02 26.72 -4.63
N VAL A 176 39.00 25.87 -4.91
CA VAL A 176 40.41 26.29 -5.06
C VAL A 176 40.60 27.00 -6.42
N GLY A 177 39.82 26.62 -7.43
CA GLY A 177 39.66 27.32 -8.69
C GLY A 177 41.00 27.64 -9.38
N GLY A 178 41.15 28.90 -9.82
CA GLY A 178 42.37 29.38 -10.48
C GLY A 178 43.64 29.37 -9.61
N LEU A 179 43.52 29.18 -8.29
CA LEU A 179 44.67 29.08 -7.38
C LEU A 179 45.19 27.65 -7.24
N LYS A 180 44.62 26.66 -7.95
CA LYS A 180 45.07 25.26 -7.95
C LYS A 180 46.59 25.11 -8.17
N PRO A 181 47.25 25.80 -9.12
CA PRO A 181 48.70 25.69 -9.31
C PRO A 181 49.49 26.21 -8.10
N VAL A 182 49.01 27.27 -7.47
CA VAL A 182 49.62 27.88 -6.28
C VAL A 182 49.45 26.96 -5.07
N ALA A 183 48.25 26.39 -4.89
CA ALA A 183 47.99 25.42 -3.83
C ALA A 183 48.89 24.19 -3.97
N ILE A 184 48.95 23.60 -5.16
CA ILE A 184 49.82 22.43 -5.44
C ILE A 184 51.31 22.79 -5.26
N ALA A 185 51.75 23.98 -5.67
CA ALA A 185 53.12 24.41 -5.47
C ALA A 185 53.48 24.61 -3.98
N ALA A 186 52.53 25.07 -3.17
CA ALA A 186 52.75 25.33 -1.75
C ALA A 186 52.75 24.06 -0.89
N MET A 187 51.83 23.11 -1.14
CA MET A 187 51.65 21.92 -0.28
C MET A 187 52.05 20.59 -0.95
N GLY A 188 52.29 20.59 -2.26
CA GLY A 188 52.57 19.39 -3.05
C GLY A 188 51.31 18.70 -3.60
N ALA A 189 51.43 18.07 -4.77
CA ALA A 189 50.31 17.44 -5.47
C ALA A 189 49.69 16.27 -4.70
N GLN A 190 50.51 15.47 -4.02
CA GLN A 190 50.04 14.32 -3.24
C GLN A 190 49.26 14.74 -2.00
N GLU A 191 49.70 15.79 -1.33
CA GLU A 191 49.02 16.32 -0.15
C GLU A 191 47.71 17.03 -0.53
N PHE A 192 47.69 17.72 -1.67
CA PHE A 192 46.45 18.27 -2.23
C PHE A 192 45.42 17.17 -2.56
N ALA A 193 45.88 16.05 -3.14
CA ALA A 193 45.01 14.91 -3.41
C ALA A 193 44.44 14.30 -2.12
N ARG A 194 45.26 14.13 -1.08
CA ARG A 194 44.83 13.66 0.25
C ARG A 194 43.82 14.59 0.89
N MET A 195 44.05 15.90 0.85
CA MET A 195 43.15 16.91 1.39
C MET A 195 41.73 16.78 0.81
N LYS A 196 41.60 16.59 -0.52
CA LYS A 196 40.29 16.40 -1.15
C LYS A 196 39.57 15.16 -0.63
N GLU A 197 40.31 14.07 -0.46
CA GLU A 197 39.74 12.81 0.05
C GLU A 197 39.37 12.88 1.53
N ASP A 198 40.16 13.58 2.33
CA ASP A 198 39.84 13.83 3.74
C ASP A 198 38.57 14.69 3.87
N ILE A 199 38.40 15.69 2.99
CA ILE A 199 37.17 16.49 2.93
C ILE A 199 35.98 15.61 2.56
N ALA A 200 36.07 14.82 1.49
CA ALA A 200 35.02 13.90 1.08
C ALA A 200 34.64 12.91 2.20
N THR A 201 35.64 12.36 2.89
CA THR A 201 35.44 11.45 4.02
C THR A 201 34.75 12.15 5.19
N LYS A 202 35.17 13.37 5.55
CA LYS A 202 34.53 14.15 6.62
C LYS A 202 33.09 14.54 6.30
N ILE A 203 32.78 14.88 5.03
CA ILE A 203 31.40 15.16 4.61
C ILE A 203 30.55 13.89 4.72
N ALA A 204 31.02 12.77 4.19
CA ALA A 204 30.32 11.49 4.28
C ALA A 204 30.03 11.06 5.72
N GLN A 205 30.98 11.29 6.64
CA GLN A 205 30.80 10.99 8.07
C GLN A 205 29.80 11.92 8.77
N LYS A 206 29.72 13.19 8.36
CA LYS A 206 28.81 14.18 8.98
C LYS A 206 27.42 14.17 8.37
N LEU A 207 27.27 13.69 7.15
CA LEU A 207 26.02 13.75 6.41
C LEU A 207 24.82 13.10 7.15
N PRO A 208 24.94 11.90 7.75
CA PRO A 208 23.81 11.31 8.49
C PRO A 208 23.27 12.22 9.60
N THR A 209 24.17 12.90 10.33
CA THR A 209 23.78 13.84 11.40
C THR A 209 23.07 15.08 10.85
N ILE A 210 23.43 15.55 9.66
CA ILE A 210 22.80 16.71 9.00
C ILE A 210 21.39 16.34 8.52
N ILE A 211 21.24 15.17 7.91
CA ILE A 211 19.96 14.64 7.44
C ILE A 211 18.99 14.46 8.61
N ASP A 212 19.46 13.92 9.74
CA ASP A 212 18.63 13.72 10.93
C ASP A 212 17.98 15.01 11.46
N GLN A 213 18.67 16.14 11.32
CA GLN A 213 18.17 17.46 11.74
C GLN A 213 17.21 18.09 10.73
N SER A 214 17.14 17.55 9.51
CA SER A 214 16.45 18.18 8.37
C SER A 214 15.18 17.43 7.94
N TYR A 215 14.77 16.37 8.66
CA TYR A 215 13.64 15.53 8.24
C TYR A 215 12.32 16.29 8.06
N GLU A 216 12.05 17.30 8.88
CA GLU A 216 10.83 18.10 8.77
C GLU A 216 10.77 18.81 7.42
N TYR A 217 11.84 19.54 7.08
CA TYR A 217 11.97 20.22 5.79
C TYR A 217 11.93 19.25 4.60
N MET A 218 12.63 18.11 4.71
CA MET A 218 12.64 17.11 3.61
C MET A 218 11.29 16.43 3.43
N THR A 219 10.51 16.26 4.49
CA THR A 219 9.16 15.70 4.42
C THR A 219 8.22 16.64 3.69
N GLU A 220 8.30 17.94 3.99
CA GLU A 220 7.52 18.96 3.29
C GLU A 220 7.95 19.09 1.83
N ALA A 221 9.25 19.04 1.53
CA ALA A 221 9.77 19.18 0.17
C ALA A 221 9.50 17.96 -0.73
N LEU A 222 9.56 16.74 -0.19
CA LEU A 222 9.28 15.52 -0.97
C LEU A 222 7.79 15.33 -1.22
N ASP A 223 6.94 15.72 -0.26
CA ASP A 223 5.48 15.64 -0.35
C ASP A 223 4.97 14.30 -0.94
N MET A 224 5.49 13.21 -0.35
CA MET A 224 5.26 11.84 -0.84
C MET A 224 3.78 11.47 -0.82
N GLU A 225 3.03 11.94 0.18
CA GLU A 225 1.60 11.63 0.32
C GLU A 225 0.81 12.17 -0.87
N ASN A 226 1.01 13.44 -1.24
CA ASN A 226 0.32 14.04 -2.38
C ASN A 226 0.77 13.40 -3.69
N THR A 227 2.07 13.09 -3.82
CA THR A 227 2.62 12.43 -5.01
C THR A 227 2.00 11.04 -5.23
N ILE A 228 1.98 10.18 -4.20
CA ILE A 228 1.40 8.84 -4.29
C ILE A 228 -0.12 8.92 -4.51
N ARG A 229 -0.81 9.85 -3.82
CA ARG A 229 -2.24 10.06 -4.00
C ARG A 229 -2.57 10.39 -5.45
N GLN A 230 -1.90 11.39 -6.03
CA GLN A 230 -2.12 11.79 -7.42
C GLN A 230 -1.84 10.63 -8.38
N LYS A 231 -0.70 9.96 -8.23
CA LYS A 231 -0.35 8.80 -9.08
C LYS A 231 -1.36 7.67 -8.99
N MET A 232 -1.91 7.38 -7.81
CA MET A 232 -2.97 6.37 -7.67
C MET A 232 -4.31 6.80 -8.26
N GLN A 233 -4.63 8.10 -8.19
CA GLN A 233 -5.86 8.65 -8.77
C GLN A 233 -5.82 8.70 -10.30
N ASP A 234 -4.61 8.85 -10.86
CA ASP A 234 -4.38 8.84 -12.31
C ASP A 234 -4.39 7.42 -12.93
N LEU A 235 -4.35 6.36 -12.10
CA LEU A 235 -4.44 4.98 -12.58
C LEU A 235 -5.80 4.70 -13.21
N SER A 236 -5.79 3.89 -14.27
CA SER A 236 -7.02 3.29 -14.78
C SER A 236 -7.65 2.35 -13.75
N TYR A 237 -8.96 2.11 -13.85
CA TYR A 237 -9.68 1.21 -12.94
C TYR A 237 -9.06 -0.20 -12.88
N SER A 238 -8.52 -0.71 -14.00
CA SER A 238 -7.84 -2.00 -14.04
C SER A 238 -6.49 -2.00 -13.33
N GLU A 239 -5.72 -0.92 -13.45
CA GLU A 239 -4.44 -0.79 -12.75
C GLU A 239 -4.65 -0.60 -11.25
N PHE A 240 -5.65 0.19 -10.87
CA PHE A 240 -6.03 0.38 -9.47
C PHE A 240 -6.53 -0.92 -8.84
N GLU A 241 -7.37 -1.70 -9.55
CA GLU A 241 -7.74 -3.06 -9.12
C GLU A 241 -6.47 -3.92 -8.94
N GLY A 242 -5.54 -3.90 -9.90
CA GLY A 242 -4.30 -4.68 -9.84
C GLY A 242 -3.39 -4.38 -8.65
N VAL A 243 -3.44 -3.16 -8.10
CA VAL A 243 -2.67 -2.78 -6.90
C VAL A 243 -3.29 -3.39 -5.63
N LEU A 244 -4.62 -3.48 -5.56
CA LEU A 244 -5.33 -3.79 -4.33
C LEU A 244 -5.87 -5.22 -4.29
N HIS A 245 -6.34 -5.75 -5.43
CA HIS A 245 -6.94 -7.07 -5.54
C HIS A 245 -6.06 -8.21 -5.06
N PRO A 246 -4.72 -8.25 -5.30
CA PRO A 246 -3.88 -9.33 -4.79
C PRO A 246 -3.91 -9.46 -3.25
N ALA A 247 -4.15 -8.35 -2.53
CA ALA A 247 -4.30 -8.39 -1.08
C ALA A 247 -5.67 -8.90 -0.63
N PHE A 248 -6.71 -8.81 -1.47
CA PHE A 248 -8.06 -9.32 -1.19
C PHE A 248 -8.25 -10.76 -1.68
N GLU A 249 -7.62 -11.16 -2.79
CA GLU A 249 -7.85 -12.43 -3.50
C GLU A 249 -7.66 -13.65 -2.60
N GLU A 250 -6.63 -13.66 -1.74
CA GLU A 250 -6.40 -14.76 -0.79
C GLU A 250 -7.51 -14.88 0.26
N ASP A 251 -8.05 -13.74 0.71
CA ASP A 251 -9.10 -13.68 1.74
C ASP A 251 -10.51 -13.95 1.18
N GLU A 252 -10.73 -13.74 -0.13
CA GLU A 252 -12.03 -13.93 -0.79
C GLU A 252 -12.54 -15.38 -0.63
N ILE A 253 -11.68 -16.37 -0.86
CA ILE A 253 -12.05 -17.78 -0.79
C ILE A 253 -12.40 -18.17 0.65
N ILE A 254 -11.61 -17.69 1.61
CA ILE A 254 -11.83 -17.95 3.04
C ILE A 254 -13.18 -17.35 3.44
N LEU A 255 -13.48 -16.12 3.02
CA LEU A 255 -14.74 -15.45 3.34
C LEU A 255 -15.96 -16.19 2.76
N ILE A 256 -15.88 -16.66 1.51
CA ILE A 256 -16.95 -17.43 0.86
C ILE A 256 -17.15 -18.77 1.58
N PHE A 257 -16.08 -19.48 1.90
CA PHE A 257 -16.12 -20.77 2.58
C PHE A 257 -16.70 -20.64 3.99
N VAL A 258 -16.22 -19.68 4.79
CA VAL A 258 -16.73 -19.41 6.13
C VAL A 258 -18.22 -19.03 6.08
N GLY A 259 -18.62 -18.24 5.08
CA GLY A 259 -20.03 -17.93 4.81
C GLY A 259 -20.90 -19.16 4.59
N GLY A 260 -20.45 -20.09 3.75
CA GLY A 260 -21.14 -21.36 3.50
C GLY A 260 -21.25 -22.20 4.76
N VAL A 261 -20.16 -22.37 5.51
CA VAL A 261 -20.16 -23.15 6.77
C VAL A 261 -21.11 -22.55 7.81
N LEU A 262 -21.07 -21.23 8.00
CA LEU A 262 -22.01 -20.53 8.90
C LEU A 262 -23.46 -20.69 8.43
N GLY A 263 -23.72 -20.61 7.13
CA GLY A 263 -25.03 -20.86 6.54
C GLY A 263 -25.54 -22.29 6.79
N ALA A 264 -24.68 -23.31 6.65
CA ALA A 264 -25.01 -24.68 7.00
C ALA A 264 -25.35 -24.83 8.49
N LEU A 265 -24.55 -24.23 9.38
CA LEU A 265 -24.80 -24.26 10.82
C LEU A 265 -26.14 -23.64 11.18
N VAL A 266 -26.47 -22.49 10.57
CA VAL A 266 -27.79 -21.86 10.74
C VAL A 266 -28.90 -22.79 10.23
N GLY A 267 -28.71 -23.44 9.09
CA GLY A 267 -29.68 -24.42 8.56
C GLY A 267 -29.88 -25.64 9.47
N VAL A 268 -28.82 -26.13 10.13
CA VAL A 268 -28.92 -27.20 11.15
C VAL A 268 -29.70 -26.72 12.38
N ILE A 269 -29.41 -25.50 12.86
CA ILE A 269 -30.15 -24.91 13.99
C ILE A 269 -31.63 -24.75 13.63
N GLN A 270 -31.94 -24.29 12.41
CA GLN A 270 -33.31 -24.19 11.90
C GLN A 270 -34.01 -25.55 11.88
N LEU A 271 -33.32 -26.60 11.43
CA LEU A 271 -33.84 -27.96 11.43
C LEU A 271 -34.19 -28.42 12.86
N PHE A 272 -33.29 -28.26 13.83
CA PHE A 272 -33.57 -28.62 15.22
C PHE A 272 -34.70 -27.78 15.83
N ALA A 273 -34.79 -26.49 15.52
CA ALA A 273 -35.86 -25.63 16.00
C ALA A 273 -37.24 -26.02 15.41
N LEU A 274 -37.31 -26.33 14.11
CA LEU A 274 -38.53 -26.75 13.42
C LEU A 274 -39.00 -28.15 13.85
N PHE A 275 -38.10 -29.13 13.90
CA PHE A 275 -38.45 -30.49 14.27
C PHE A 275 -38.56 -30.70 15.79
N GLY A 276 -37.86 -29.91 16.61
CA GLY A 276 -37.97 -29.95 18.08
C GLY A 276 -39.27 -29.36 18.61
N THR A 277 -39.86 -28.38 17.91
CA THR A 277 -41.18 -27.80 18.25
C THR A 277 -42.36 -28.58 17.65
N GLY A 278 -42.14 -29.34 16.57
CA GLY A 278 -43.15 -30.23 15.98
C GLY A 278 -43.55 -31.42 16.86
N SER A 279 -42.65 -31.90 17.73
CA SER A 279 -42.95 -32.99 18.67
C SER A 279 -43.82 -32.59 19.89
N SER A 280 -44.14 -31.30 20.07
CA SER A 280 -44.92 -30.83 21.21
C SER A 280 -46.43 -30.74 20.94
N ASN A 281 -46.89 -30.86 19.70
CA ASN A 281 -48.27 -30.51 19.31
C ASN A 281 -49.06 -31.60 18.55
N CYS A 282 -48.60 -32.86 18.53
CA CYS A 282 -49.43 -34.01 18.15
C CYS A 282 -49.73 -34.85 19.40
N GLY A 283 -50.72 -34.39 20.17
CA GLY A 283 -51.21 -35.05 21.37
C GLY A 283 -52.51 -34.39 21.83
N ALA A 284 -53.51 -34.38 20.96
CA ALA A 284 -54.92 -34.22 21.29
C ALA A 284 -55.69 -35.42 20.74
#